data_AF-A0A8T2ZY01-F1
#
_entry.id   AF-A0A8T2ZY01-F1
#
_cell.length_a   1.000
_cell.length_b   1.000
_cell.length_c   1.000
_cell.angle_alpha   90.00
_cell.angle_beta   90.00
_cell.angle_gamma   90.00
#
_symmetry.space_group_name_H-M   'P 1'
#
loop_
_entity.id
_entity.type
_entity.pdbx_description
1 polymer ?
#
loop_
_entity_poly.entity_id
_entity_poly.type
_entity_poly.pdbx_seq_one_letter_code
_entity_poly.pdbx_strand_id
1 'polypeptide(L)'
;MKRNPAYKGKWHAPLIDNPNYKGIWKPQEIPNPAYFELEKPDFEPFAAIGIEIWTMQDGILFDNILIASDEKVADTYRETTWKPKFEVEKEKLKAEEATAGHGISSFKKKFFNLLYKIGDIPFLGAYKPKIIDLIEQGEKQPNITIGTLASIVIVIFTIFYRILFGGRRPVVDVPETSSPDAAVTSINQGGSREREREDENDDENEDEDAAVPPRRRATRRET
;
A
#
# COMPACT_ATOMS: atom_id res chain seq x y z
N MET A 1 38.54 22.79 6.74
CA MET A 1 38.57 23.21 8.17
C MET A 1 38.96 22.02 9.03
N LYS A 2 39.89 22.19 9.97
CA LYS A 2 40.34 21.12 10.89
C LYS A 2 39.39 21.04 12.09
N ARG A 3 38.79 19.88 12.34
CA ARG A 3 37.90 19.66 13.50
C ARG A 3 38.74 19.72 14.78
N ASN A 4 38.33 20.55 15.75
CA ASN A 4 39.02 20.67 17.03
C ASN A 4 38.84 19.37 17.84
N PRO A 5 39.90 18.61 18.12
CA PRO A 5 39.81 17.36 18.89
C PRO A 5 39.34 17.56 20.35
N ALA A 6 39.51 18.75 20.92
CA ALA A 6 39.11 19.08 22.29
C ALA A 6 37.66 19.58 22.40
N TYR A 7 36.92 19.71 21.29
CA TYR A 7 35.54 20.17 21.32
C TYR A 7 34.62 19.07 21.85
N LYS A 8 34.05 19.29 23.03
CA LYS A 8 33.15 18.35 23.73
C LYS A 8 31.66 18.63 23.51
N GLY A 9 31.32 19.47 22.53
CA GLY A 9 29.95 19.95 22.34
C GLY A 9 29.65 21.20 23.17
N LYS A 10 28.39 21.64 23.13
CA LYS A 10 27.90 22.70 24.01
C LYS A 10 27.83 22.15 25.43
N TRP A 11 28.30 22.93 26.41
CA TRP A 11 28.17 22.54 27.80
C TRP A 11 26.70 22.55 28.23
N HIS A 12 26.28 21.51 28.95
CA HIS A 12 24.94 21.40 29.55
C HIS A 12 25.11 21.19 31.06
N ALA A 13 24.39 21.99 31.85
CA ALA A 13 24.35 21.81 33.31
C ALA A 13 23.68 20.47 33.67
N PRO A 14 24.11 19.79 34.74
CA PRO A 14 23.39 18.64 35.25
C PRO A 14 21.99 19.05 35.70
N LEU A 15 21.01 18.20 35.44
CA LEU A 15 19.66 18.38 35.98
C LEU A 15 19.71 18.10 37.49
N ILE A 16 19.17 19.04 38.26
CA ILE A 16 19.05 18.93 39.72
C ILE A 16 17.55 18.86 40.03
N ASP A 17 17.16 17.94 40.90
CA ASP A 17 15.78 17.83 41.35
C ASP A 17 15.35 19.13 42.03
N ASN A 18 14.20 19.67 41.64
CA ASN A 18 13.67 20.90 42.20
C ASN A 18 13.04 20.62 43.58
N PRO A 19 13.62 21.09 44.70
CA PRO A 19 13.04 20.87 46.03
C PRO A 19 11.68 21.56 46.23
N ASN A 20 11.33 22.53 45.38
CA ASN A 20 10.03 23.22 45.39
C ASN A 20 8.99 22.56 44.46
N TYR A 21 9.30 21.41 43.84
CA TYR A 21 8.35 20.71 42.99
C TYR A 21 7.21 20.11 43.83
N LYS A 22 5.99 20.59 43.61
CA LYS A 22 4.80 20.16 44.36
C LYS A 22 4.03 19.04 43.66
N GLY A 23 4.66 18.36 42.70
CA GLY A 23 3.98 17.44 41.79
C GLY A 23 3.29 18.16 40.63
N ILE A 24 2.68 17.36 39.76
CA ILE A 24 1.87 17.87 38.65
C ILE A 24 0.62 18.49 39.27
N TRP A 25 0.36 19.77 38.94
CA TRP A 25 -0.86 20.44 39.39
C TRP A 25 -2.10 19.65 38.96
N LYS A 26 -3.06 19.50 39.89
CA LYS A 26 -4.38 18.94 39.62
C LYS A 26 -5.45 19.90 40.17
N PRO A 27 -6.61 20.01 39.50
CA PRO A 27 -7.73 20.78 40.04
C PRO A 27 -8.22 20.17 41.36
N GLN A 28 -8.76 21.01 42.24
CA GLN A 28 -9.39 20.55 43.47
C GLN A 28 -10.73 19.87 43.17
N GLU A 29 -11.00 18.76 43.84
CA GLU A 29 -12.31 18.12 43.80
C GLU A 29 -13.28 18.90 44.69
N ILE A 30 -14.27 19.53 44.06
CA ILE A 30 -15.33 20.27 44.72
C ILE A 30 -16.60 19.42 44.64
N PRO A 31 -17.32 19.16 45.75
CA PRO A 31 -18.57 18.41 45.71
C PRO A 31 -19.57 19.03 44.74
N ASN A 32 -20.14 18.21 43.85
CA ASN A 32 -21.14 18.67 42.89
C ASN A 32 -22.48 18.90 43.61
N PRO A 33 -23.00 20.14 43.71
CA PRO A 33 -24.28 20.42 44.37
C PRO A 33 -25.48 19.85 43.61
N ALA A 34 -25.32 19.51 42.32
CA ALA A 34 -26.35 18.88 41.49
C ALA A 34 -26.20 17.35 41.41
N TYR A 35 -25.40 16.74 42.29
CA TYR A 35 -25.30 15.28 42.35
C TYR A 35 -26.62 14.68 42.83
N PHE A 36 -27.10 13.67 42.12
CA PHE A 36 -28.22 12.85 42.52
C PHE A 36 -27.97 11.40 42.11
N GLU A 37 -28.59 10.47 42.82
CA GLU A 37 -28.54 9.04 42.53
C GLU A 37 -29.98 8.54 42.30
N LEU A 38 -30.19 7.80 41.22
CA LEU A 38 -31.47 7.16 40.92
C LEU A 38 -31.28 5.65 41.06
N GLU A 39 -31.98 5.03 42.00
CA GLU A 39 -31.95 3.56 42.18
C GLU A 39 -32.55 2.83 40.99
N LYS A 40 -33.60 3.40 40.38
CA LYS A 40 -34.24 2.89 39.17
C LYS A 40 -34.56 4.04 38.23
N PRO A 41 -33.87 4.15 37.08
CA PRO A 41 -34.24 5.11 36.05
C PRO A 41 -35.64 4.82 35.52
N ASP A 42 -36.45 5.87 35.35
CA ASP A 42 -37.73 5.79 34.66
C ASP A 42 -37.50 6.09 33.16
N PHE A 43 -37.79 5.11 32.31
CA PHE A 43 -37.58 5.22 30.87
C PHE A 43 -38.93 5.27 30.17
N GLU A 44 -39.05 6.14 29.17
CA GLU A 44 -40.20 6.12 28.26
C GLU A 44 -40.23 4.80 27.46
N PRO A 45 -41.43 4.29 27.15
CA PRO A 45 -41.55 3.07 26.34
C PRO A 45 -40.97 3.31 24.93
N PHE A 46 -40.15 2.36 24.47
CA PHE A 46 -39.61 2.39 23.12
C PHE A 46 -40.64 1.90 22.09
N ALA A 47 -40.74 2.59 20.95
CA ALA A 47 -41.69 2.27 19.88
C ALA A 47 -41.03 1.83 18.56
N ALA A 48 -39.75 2.12 18.38
CA ALA A 48 -39.03 1.84 17.14
C ALA A 48 -37.56 1.52 17.41
N ILE A 49 -36.93 0.84 16.44
CA ILE A 49 -35.49 0.60 16.40
C ILE A 49 -34.93 1.33 15.17
N GLY A 50 -33.88 2.11 15.37
CA GLY A 50 -33.10 2.73 14.30
C GLY A 50 -31.65 2.22 14.35
N ILE A 51 -31.05 1.98 13.18
CA ILE A 51 -29.62 1.69 13.05
C ILE A 51 -28.99 2.89 12.37
N GLU A 52 -28.20 3.66 13.12
CA GLU A 52 -27.46 4.83 12.63
C GLU A 52 -25.97 4.56 12.81
N ILE A 53 -25.24 4.43 11.70
CA ILE A 53 -23.79 4.23 11.70
C ILE A 53 -23.14 5.13 10.66
N TRP A 54 -21.94 5.62 10.96
CA TRP A 54 -21.05 6.25 9.98
C TRP A 54 -19.96 5.23 9.59
N THR A 55 -19.92 4.84 8.32
CA THR A 55 -18.93 3.90 7.78
C THR A 55 -18.47 4.35 6.41
N MET A 56 -17.19 4.09 6.08
CA MET A 56 -16.65 4.25 4.73
C MET A 56 -16.65 2.92 3.95
N GLN A 57 -16.98 1.82 4.63
CA GLN A 57 -16.98 0.46 4.10
C GLN A 57 -18.41 -0.03 3.87
N ASP A 58 -18.63 -0.55 2.66
CA ASP A 58 -19.88 -1.23 2.28
C ASP A 58 -19.89 -2.69 2.73
N GLY A 59 -21.05 -3.36 2.58
CA GLY A 59 -21.19 -4.80 2.82
C GLY A 59 -21.50 -5.20 4.26
N ILE A 60 -21.99 -4.26 5.08
CA ILE A 60 -22.45 -4.54 6.44
C ILE A 60 -23.87 -5.13 6.38
N LEU A 61 -24.04 -6.34 6.89
CA LEU A 61 -25.33 -7.01 6.98
C LEU A 61 -25.77 -7.11 8.43
N PHE A 62 -26.99 -6.67 8.70
CA PHE A 62 -27.65 -6.86 9.99
C PHE A 62 -28.68 -7.98 9.86
N ASP A 63 -28.63 -8.95 10.77
CA ASP A 63 -29.60 -10.04 10.87
C ASP A 63 -29.88 -10.34 12.34
N ASN A 64 -30.99 -11.02 12.61
CA ASN A 64 -31.36 -11.56 13.91
C ASN A 64 -31.53 -10.51 15.04
N ILE A 65 -32.15 -9.36 14.74
CA ILE A 65 -32.49 -8.35 15.76
C ILE A 65 -33.59 -8.91 16.68
N LEU A 66 -33.28 -9.07 17.97
CA LEU A 66 -34.20 -9.54 19.01
C LEU A 66 -34.33 -8.49 20.11
N ILE A 67 -35.58 -8.10 20.43
CA ILE A 67 -35.91 -7.35 21.66
C ILE A 67 -36.63 -8.31 22.61
N ALA A 68 -36.06 -8.53 23.78
CA ALA A 68 -36.67 -9.34 24.83
C ALA A 68 -36.33 -8.76 26.22
N SER A 69 -37.24 -8.97 27.17
CA SER A 69 -37.05 -8.59 28.57
C SER A 69 -36.37 -9.70 29.39
N ASP A 70 -36.39 -10.93 28.89
CA ASP A 70 -35.90 -12.12 29.58
C ASP A 70 -34.64 -12.68 28.92
N GLU A 71 -33.61 -12.92 29.72
CA GLU A 71 -32.33 -13.47 29.27
C GLU A 71 -32.47 -14.87 28.66
N LYS A 72 -33.32 -15.72 29.25
CA LYS A 72 -33.55 -17.09 28.76
C LYS A 72 -34.09 -17.14 27.34
N VAL A 73 -34.89 -16.16 26.94
CA VAL A 73 -35.43 -16.05 25.57
C VAL A 73 -34.30 -15.71 24.60
N ALA A 74 -33.38 -14.82 25.00
CA ALA A 74 -32.21 -14.50 24.19
C ALA A 74 -31.25 -15.70 24.05
N ASP A 75 -31.03 -16.45 25.13
CA ASP A 75 -30.18 -17.65 25.11
C ASP A 75 -30.72 -18.73 24.17
N THR A 76 -32.01 -19.05 24.31
CA THR A 76 -32.66 -20.06 23.46
C THR A 76 -32.63 -19.64 21.99
N TYR A 77 -32.95 -18.38 21.68
CA TYR A 77 -32.89 -17.87 20.31
C TYR A 77 -31.47 -17.90 19.71
N ARG A 78 -30.45 -17.58 20.51
CA ARG A 78 -29.04 -17.69 20.09
C ARG A 78 -28.69 -19.13 19.71
N GLU A 79 -29.14 -20.10 20.50
CA GLU A 79 -28.84 -21.51 20.27
C GLU A 79 -29.60 -22.11 19.08
N THR A 80 -30.87 -21.73 18.89
CA THR A 80 -31.70 -22.30 17.82
C THR A 80 -31.46 -21.64 16.47
N THR A 81 -31.26 -20.32 16.44
CA THR A 81 -31.31 -19.53 15.21
C THR A 81 -29.93 -19.11 14.75
N TRP A 82 -29.17 -18.43 15.62
CA TRP A 82 -27.89 -17.84 15.24
C TRP A 82 -26.77 -18.88 15.17
N LYS A 83 -26.65 -19.76 16.18
CA LYS A 83 -25.52 -20.69 16.33
C LYS A 83 -25.39 -21.67 15.15
N PRO A 84 -26.45 -22.31 14.63
CA PRO A 84 -26.32 -23.22 13.49
C PRO A 84 -25.86 -22.51 12.22
N LYS A 85 -26.39 -21.29 11.96
CA LYS A 85 -25.98 -20.45 10.83
C LYS A 85 -24.50 -20.04 10.96
N PHE A 86 -24.11 -19.57 12.14
CA PHE A 86 -22.76 -19.08 12.41
C PHE A 86 -21.68 -20.16 12.21
N GLU A 87 -21.89 -21.38 12.69
CA GLU A 87 -20.89 -22.44 12.52
C GLU A 87 -20.71 -22.81 11.03
N VAL A 88 -21.79 -22.85 10.25
CA VAL A 88 -21.72 -23.10 8.79
C VAL A 88 -20.98 -21.96 8.07
N GLU A 89 -21.28 -20.70 8.41
CA GLU A 89 -20.61 -19.53 7.81
C GLU A 89 -19.12 -19.51 8.16
N LYS A 90 -18.77 -19.80 9.41
CA LYS A 90 -17.39 -19.87 9.89
C LYS A 90 -16.59 -20.98 9.19
N GLU A 91 -17.18 -22.13 8.93
CA GLU A 91 -16.54 -23.20 8.15
C GLU A 91 -16.30 -22.79 6.70
N LYS A 92 -17.28 -22.14 6.06
CA LYS A 92 -17.14 -21.60 4.70
C LYS A 92 -16.03 -20.56 4.60
N LEU A 93 -15.99 -19.61 5.54
CA LEU A 93 -14.94 -18.59 5.60
C LEU A 93 -13.55 -19.22 5.72
N LYS A 94 -13.37 -20.22 6.60
CA LYS A 94 -12.09 -20.94 6.71
C LYS A 94 -11.71 -21.67 5.42
N ALA A 95 -12.68 -22.26 4.71
CA ALA A 95 -12.43 -22.93 3.44
C ALA A 95 -12.07 -21.93 2.32
N GLU A 96 -12.73 -20.77 2.27
CA GLU A 96 -12.41 -19.69 1.33
C GLU A 96 -11.03 -19.09 1.60
N GLU A 97 -10.67 -18.83 2.86
CA GLU A 97 -9.33 -18.39 3.25
C GLU A 97 -8.25 -19.43 2.89
N ALA A 98 -8.52 -20.72 3.14
CA ALA A 98 -7.58 -21.79 2.81
C ALA A 98 -7.37 -21.96 1.29
N THR A 99 -8.42 -21.79 0.49
CA THR A 99 -8.35 -21.90 -0.99
C THR A 99 -7.75 -20.66 -1.64
N ALA A 100 -8.01 -19.46 -1.11
CA ALA A 100 -7.40 -18.21 -1.57
C ALA A 100 -5.86 -18.24 -1.47
N GLY A 101 -5.30 -18.90 -0.44
CA GLY A 101 -3.86 -19.14 -0.33
C GLY A 101 -3.33 -20.26 -1.25
N HIS A 102 -4.13 -21.26 -1.60
CA HIS A 102 -3.70 -22.45 -2.33
C HIS A 102 -3.69 -22.30 -3.87
N GLY A 103 -4.60 -21.50 -4.43
CA GLY A 103 -4.74 -21.34 -5.89
C GLY A 103 -3.49 -20.77 -6.56
N ILE A 104 -2.88 -19.75 -5.95
CA ILE A 104 -1.68 -19.07 -6.49
C ILE A 104 -0.44 -19.96 -6.33
N SER A 105 -0.31 -20.68 -5.21
CA SER A 105 0.82 -21.58 -4.95
C SER A 105 0.81 -22.79 -5.89
N SER A 106 -0.37 -23.40 -6.10
CA SER A 106 -0.51 -24.56 -6.98
C SER A 106 -0.32 -24.19 -8.46
N PHE A 107 -0.70 -22.98 -8.87
CA PHE A 107 -0.43 -22.45 -10.22
C PHE A 107 1.06 -22.16 -10.42
N LYS A 108 1.72 -21.48 -9.47
CA LYS A 108 3.16 -21.22 -9.50
C LYS A 108 3.96 -22.51 -9.73
N LYS A 109 3.69 -23.57 -8.95
CA LYS A 109 4.40 -24.86 -9.10
C LYS A 109 4.23 -25.49 -10.49
N LYS A 110 3.01 -25.54 -11.02
CA LYS A 110 2.75 -26.08 -12.37
C LYS A 110 3.47 -25.28 -13.46
N PHE A 111 3.51 -23.96 -13.28
CA PHE A 111 4.12 -23.04 -14.22
C PHE A 111 5.66 -23.11 -14.20
N PHE A 112 6.29 -23.13 -13.02
CA PHE A 112 7.74 -23.32 -12.89
C PHE A 112 8.20 -24.67 -13.44
N ASN A 113 7.45 -25.76 -13.19
CA ASN A 113 7.73 -27.07 -13.78
C ASN A 113 7.71 -27.06 -15.32
N LEU A 114 6.81 -26.29 -15.93
CA LEU A 114 6.76 -26.13 -17.38
C LEU A 114 8.00 -25.37 -17.91
N LEU A 115 8.45 -24.33 -17.20
CA LEU A 115 9.65 -23.56 -17.57
C LEU A 115 10.92 -24.40 -17.50
N TYR A 116 11.08 -25.22 -16.46
CA TYR A 116 12.20 -26.17 -16.39
C TYR A 116 12.19 -27.15 -17.56
N LYS A 117 11.02 -27.67 -17.93
CA LYS A 117 10.86 -28.57 -19.09
C LYS A 117 11.20 -27.90 -20.42
N ILE A 118 10.84 -26.61 -20.59
CA ILE A 118 11.18 -25.82 -21.78
C ILE A 118 12.69 -25.51 -21.82
N GLY A 119 13.31 -25.25 -20.66
CA GLY A 119 14.75 -25.07 -20.53
C GLY A 119 15.55 -26.29 -20.98
N ASP A 120 14.95 -27.49 -20.99
CA ASP A 120 15.63 -28.72 -21.36
C ASP A 120 15.71 -29.04 -22.86
N ILE A 121 15.06 -28.24 -23.70
CA ILE A 121 15.03 -28.44 -25.15
C ILE A 121 16.46 -28.33 -25.73
N PRO A 122 16.90 -29.28 -26.60
CA PRO A 122 18.27 -29.34 -27.12
C PRO A 122 18.70 -28.09 -27.89
N PHE A 123 17.75 -27.38 -28.50
CA PHE A 123 17.98 -26.13 -29.21
C PHE A 123 18.43 -24.96 -28.29
N LEU A 124 18.11 -24.98 -26.99
CA LEU A 124 18.47 -23.93 -26.02
C LEU A 124 19.75 -24.24 -25.23
N GLY A 125 20.49 -25.29 -25.61
CA GLY A 125 21.67 -25.82 -24.90
C GLY A 125 22.68 -24.78 -24.43
N ALA A 126 23.03 -23.80 -25.27
CA ALA A 126 24.02 -22.77 -24.95
C ALA A 126 23.54 -21.71 -23.93
N TYR A 127 22.22 -21.58 -23.74
CA TYR A 127 21.60 -20.59 -22.84
C TYR A 127 20.95 -21.23 -21.62
N LYS A 128 20.95 -22.57 -21.53
CA LYS A 128 20.45 -23.36 -20.38
C LYS A 128 20.85 -22.79 -19.01
N PRO A 129 22.13 -22.53 -18.69
CA PRO A 129 22.50 -22.07 -17.35
C PRO A 129 21.87 -20.72 -17.02
N LYS A 130 21.82 -19.78 -17.98
CA LYS A 130 21.21 -18.47 -17.79
C LYS A 130 19.69 -18.55 -17.59
N ILE A 131 19.02 -19.44 -18.32
CA ILE A 131 17.57 -19.66 -18.21
C ILE A 131 17.25 -20.28 -16.85
N ILE A 132 18.03 -21.27 -16.40
CA ILE A 132 17.85 -21.93 -15.10
C ILE A 132 18.08 -20.95 -13.94
N ASP A 133 19.15 -20.14 -13.99
CA ASP A 133 19.44 -19.13 -12.97
C ASP A 133 18.31 -18.09 -12.84
N LEU A 134 17.73 -17.66 -13.98
CA LEU A 134 16.59 -16.73 -14.02
C LEU A 134 15.31 -17.36 -13.45
N ILE A 135 15.08 -18.65 -13.70
CA ILE A 135 13.94 -19.40 -13.13
C ILE A 135 14.10 -19.52 -11.61
N GLU A 136 15.29 -19.87 -11.13
CA GLU A 136 15.59 -19.99 -9.70
C GLU A 136 15.50 -18.64 -8.96
N GLN A 137 15.94 -17.55 -9.60
CA GLN A 137 15.80 -16.20 -9.06
C GLN A 137 14.32 -15.77 -8.99
N GLY A 138 13.52 -16.15 -10.00
CA GLY A 138 12.08 -15.89 -10.03
C GLY A 138 11.30 -16.65 -8.95
N GLU A 139 11.73 -17.87 -8.60
CA GLU A 139 11.14 -18.68 -7.52
C GLU A 139 11.47 -18.11 -6.13
N LYS A 140 12.70 -17.62 -5.94
CA LYS A 140 13.17 -17.07 -4.66
C LYS A 140 12.57 -15.69 -4.32
N GLN A 141 12.15 -14.91 -5.31
CA GLN A 141 11.74 -13.51 -5.12
C GLN A 141 10.37 -13.23 -5.77
N PRO A 142 9.26 -13.21 -5.00
CA PRO A 142 7.90 -13.05 -5.53
C PRO A 142 7.64 -11.70 -6.22
N ASN A 143 8.41 -10.66 -5.88
CA ASN A 143 8.24 -9.32 -6.42
C ASN A 143 8.91 -9.13 -7.79
N ILE A 144 9.88 -9.98 -8.14
CA ILE A 144 10.67 -9.89 -9.39
C ILE A 144 10.21 -10.96 -10.40
N THR A 145 9.42 -11.94 -9.96
CA THR A 145 8.98 -13.10 -10.74
C THR A 145 8.37 -12.72 -12.09
N ILE A 146 7.55 -11.67 -12.13
CA ILE A 146 6.89 -11.20 -13.37
C ILE A 146 7.91 -10.64 -14.37
N GLY A 147 8.89 -9.86 -13.89
CA GLY A 147 9.96 -9.29 -14.72
C GLY A 147 10.93 -10.34 -15.25
N THR A 148 11.30 -11.32 -14.41
CA THR A 148 12.11 -12.46 -14.85
C THR A 148 11.40 -13.28 -15.94
N LEU A 149 10.08 -13.45 -15.84
CA LEU A 149 9.30 -14.19 -16.84
C LEU A 149 9.22 -13.48 -18.18
N ALA A 150 8.98 -12.16 -18.17
CA ALA A 150 9.02 -11.37 -19.39
C ALA A 150 10.39 -11.46 -20.08
N SER A 151 11.48 -11.44 -19.29
CA SER A 151 12.84 -11.56 -19.85
C SER A 151 13.12 -12.91 -20.52
N ILE A 152 12.64 -14.02 -19.94
CA ILE A 152 12.79 -15.37 -20.52
C ILE A 152 12.02 -15.47 -21.84
N VAL A 153 10.79 -14.93 -21.91
CA VAL A 153 9.99 -14.93 -23.15
C VAL A 153 10.67 -14.11 -24.24
N ILE A 154 11.22 -12.94 -23.90
CA ILE A 154 11.97 -12.08 -24.85
C ILE A 154 13.24 -12.79 -25.34
N VAL A 155 13.98 -13.47 -24.46
CA VAL A 155 15.17 -14.25 -24.85
C VAL A 155 14.78 -15.39 -25.80
N ILE A 156 13.71 -16.13 -25.51
CA ILE A 156 13.22 -17.20 -26.39
C ILE A 156 12.76 -16.63 -27.74
N PHE A 157 12.03 -15.51 -27.75
CA PHE A 157 11.53 -14.87 -28.96
C PHE A 157 12.65 -14.29 -29.83
N THR A 158 13.66 -13.66 -29.22
CA THR A 158 14.82 -13.12 -29.94
C THR A 158 15.70 -14.23 -30.52
N ILE A 159 15.83 -15.36 -29.82
CA ILE A 159 16.51 -16.55 -30.37
C ILE A 159 15.69 -17.13 -31.52
N PHE A 160 14.38 -17.30 -31.37
CA PHE A 160 13.49 -17.79 -32.42
C PHE A 160 13.54 -16.92 -33.68
N TYR A 161 13.50 -15.59 -33.51
CA TYR A 161 13.64 -14.62 -34.59
C TYR A 161 15.01 -14.70 -35.27
N ARG A 162 16.10 -14.91 -34.50
CA ARG A 162 17.44 -15.14 -35.08
C ARG A 162 17.57 -16.43 -35.88
N ILE A 163 16.83 -17.49 -35.54
CA ILE A 163 16.83 -18.74 -36.34
C ILE A 163 16.04 -18.55 -37.63
N LEU A 164 14.87 -17.91 -37.55
CA LEU A 164 13.95 -17.76 -38.67
C LEU A 164 14.41 -16.70 -39.68
N PHE A 165 15.04 -15.63 -39.22
CA PHE A 165 15.41 -14.48 -40.06
C PHE A 165 16.92 -14.18 -40.09
N GLY A 166 17.75 -14.96 -39.41
CA GLY A 166 19.21 -14.77 -39.35
C GLY A 166 19.97 -15.49 -40.46
N GLY A 167 19.79 -15.06 -41.72
CA GLY A 167 20.67 -15.45 -42.82
C GLY A 167 22.10 -14.93 -42.63
N ARG A 168 23.11 -15.76 -42.92
CA ARG A 168 24.54 -15.41 -42.91
C ARG A 168 24.78 -14.18 -43.78
N ARG A 169 25.37 -13.11 -43.24
CA ARG A 169 25.94 -12.05 -44.08
C ARG A 169 27.16 -12.61 -44.82
N PRO A 170 27.26 -12.51 -46.15
CA PRO A 170 28.51 -12.76 -46.83
C PRO A 170 29.48 -11.61 -46.51
N VAL A 171 30.71 -11.98 -46.16
CA VAL A 171 31.86 -11.08 -46.18
C VAL A 171 32.08 -10.72 -47.65
N VAL A 172 32.05 -9.43 -47.98
CA VAL A 172 32.44 -8.94 -49.30
C VAL A 172 33.73 -8.15 -49.12
N ASP A 173 34.83 -8.78 -49.53
CA ASP A 173 36.13 -8.14 -49.78
C ASP A 173 36.14 -7.58 -51.21
N VAL A 174 36.30 -6.26 -51.40
CA VAL A 174 36.94 -5.65 -52.59
C VAL A 174 37.35 -4.19 -52.28
N PRO A 175 38.28 -3.56 -53.04
CA PRO A 175 39.52 -2.96 -52.54
C PRO A 175 39.58 -1.42 -52.71
N GLU A 176 40.70 -0.83 -52.29
CA GLU A 176 41.02 0.59 -52.20
C GLU A 176 40.88 1.43 -53.49
N THR A 177 40.50 2.70 -53.31
CA THR A 177 41.09 3.98 -53.81
C THR A 177 39.95 5.01 -53.93
N SER A 178 40.03 6.28 -53.54
CA SER A 178 41.13 7.18 -53.15
C SER A 178 40.51 8.41 -52.46
N SER A 179 41.14 8.90 -51.37
CA SER A 179 40.96 10.27 -50.83
C SER A 179 41.76 11.26 -51.70
N PRO A 180 41.47 12.58 -51.73
CA PRO A 180 41.78 13.52 -50.61
C PRO A 180 40.75 14.68 -50.53
N ASP A 181 40.74 15.69 -49.65
CA ASP A 181 41.36 16.05 -48.37
C ASP A 181 40.51 17.20 -47.79
N ALA A 182 40.74 17.49 -46.50
CA ALA A 182 40.59 18.80 -45.86
C ALA A 182 39.21 19.28 -45.32
N ALA A 183 39.04 18.98 -44.03
CA ALA A 183 39.07 19.94 -42.92
C ALA A 183 37.90 20.94 -42.64
N VAL A 184 37.70 21.08 -41.31
CA VAL A 184 37.24 22.25 -40.53
C VAL A 184 35.78 22.28 -40.05
N THR A 185 35.66 22.00 -38.76
CA THR A 185 34.82 22.56 -37.67
C THR A 185 33.94 23.79 -37.96
N SER A 186 32.72 23.75 -37.39
CA SER A 186 32.15 24.77 -36.48
C SER A 186 30.82 25.48 -36.86
N ILE A 187 29.98 25.60 -35.81
CA ILE A 187 28.95 26.63 -35.48
C ILE A 187 27.50 26.50 -36.01
N ASN A 188 26.63 26.10 -35.07
CA ASN A 188 25.38 26.71 -34.58
C ASN A 188 24.54 27.75 -35.40
N GLN A 189 23.22 27.55 -35.23
CA GLN A 189 22.04 28.45 -35.24
C GLN A 189 21.02 28.06 -36.32
N GLY A 190 19.85 27.53 -35.94
CA GLY A 190 18.62 28.30 -35.67
C GLY A 190 17.71 28.20 -36.91
N GLY A 191 16.39 28.03 -36.91
CA GLY A 191 15.32 27.96 -35.92
C GLY A 191 13.99 27.85 -36.71
N SER A 192 12.92 27.35 -36.09
CA SER A 192 11.47 27.42 -36.47
C SER A 192 10.76 26.35 -35.63
N ARG A 193 9.88 26.58 -34.64
CA ARG A 193 8.75 27.50 -34.38
C ARG A 193 7.45 27.10 -35.11
N GLU A 194 6.60 26.37 -34.38
CA GLU A 194 5.11 26.31 -34.40
C GLU A 194 4.73 25.37 -33.20
N ARG A 195 4.10 25.77 -32.07
CA ARG A 195 2.72 26.29 -31.79
C ARG A 195 1.64 25.39 -32.41
N GLU A 196 0.59 24.88 -31.76
CA GLU A 196 -0.13 24.93 -30.46
C GLU A 196 -0.90 23.56 -30.39
N ARG A 197 -1.49 23.02 -29.32
CA ARG A 197 -2.49 23.55 -28.36
C ARG A 197 -2.59 22.66 -27.11
N GLU A 198 -2.87 23.33 -26.01
CA GLU A 198 -3.36 22.86 -24.72
C GLU A 198 -4.82 22.36 -24.82
N ASP A 199 -5.22 21.49 -23.90
CA ASP A 199 -6.58 21.45 -23.31
C ASP A 199 -6.41 20.84 -21.90
N GLU A 200 -6.18 21.72 -20.92
CA GLU A 200 -6.40 21.48 -19.49
C GLU A 200 -7.88 21.76 -19.21
N ASN A 201 -8.58 20.80 -18.59
CA ASN A 201 -9.89 21.04 -17.99
C ASN A 201 -9.70 21.35 -16.51
N ASP A 202 -9.83 22.63 -16.18
CA ASP A 202 -10.19 23.12 -14.84
C ASP A 202 -11.71 23.03 -14.69
N ASP A 203 -12.17 22.33 -13.65
CA ASP A 203 -13.50 22.53 -13.07
C ASP A 203 -13.28 23.05 -11.64
N GLU A 204 -13.33 24.38 -11.52
CA GLU A 204 -13.52 25.08 -10.26
C GLU A 204 -14.99 24.94 -9.84
N ASN A 205 -15.23 24.47 -8.61
CA ASN A 205 -16.40 24.88 -7.84
C ASN A 205 -15.92 25.36 -6.48
N GLU A 206 -16.07 26.67 -6.28
CA GLU A 206 -15.89 27.40 -5.05
C GLU A 206 -17.05 27.07 -4.09
N ASP A 207 -16.74 26.78 -2.82
CA ASP A 207 -17.68 26.96 -1.71
C ASP A 207 -16.89 27.36 -0.44
N GLU A 208 -16.82 28.68 -0.29
CA GLU A 208 -16.78 29.54 0.89
C GLU A 208 -16.08 29.08 2.21
N ASP A 209 -15.02 29.83 2.51
CA ASP A 209 -14.32 29.94 3.78
C ASP A 209 -15.23 30.37 4.96
N ALA A 210 -15.46 29.47 5.92
CA ALA A 210 -15.92 29.83 7.26
C ALA A 210 -14.72 30.22 8.15
N ALA A 211 -14.42 31.51 8.22
CA ALA A 211 -13.37 32.09 9.06
C ALA A 211 -13.60 31.82 10.57
N VAL A 212 -12.64 31.16 11.22
CA VAL A 212 -12.58 30.98 12.68
C VAL A 212 -12.06 32.28 13.35
N PRO A 213 -12.77 32.90 14.31
CA PRO A 213 -12.28 34.12 14.96
C PRO A 213 -11.17 33.82 15.99
N PRO A 214 -10.16 34.70 16.16
CA PRO A 214 -9.08 34.48 17.12
C PRO A 214 -9.55 34.60 18.57
N ARG A 215 -9.23 33.61 19.40
CA ARG A 215 -9.46 33.59 20.85
C ARG A 215 -8.79 34.79 21.54
N ARG A 216 -9.59 35.67 22.15
CA ARG A 216 -9.11 36.77 23.01
C ARG A 216 -8.47 36.19 24.29
N ARG A 217 -7.21 36.55 24.53
CA ARG A 217 -6.45 36.19 25.75
C ARG A 217 -6.95 37.05 26.91
N ALA A 218 -7.50 36.44 27.96
CA ALA A 218 -7.96 37.15 29.14
C ALA A 218 -6.77 37.81 29.86
N THR A 219 -6.84 39.13 30.07
CA THR A 219 -5.88 39.89 30.87
C THR A 219 -6.11 39.59 32.35
N ARG A 220 -5.02 39.25 33.05
CA ARG A 220 -4.95 39.04 34.49
C ARG A 220 -5.39 40.33 35.21
N ARG A 221 -6.50 40.30 35.94
CA ARG A 221 -6.84 41.37 36.90
C ARG A 221 -5.89 41.24 38.09
N GLU A 222 -5.10 42.28 38.33
CA GLU A 222 -4.42 42.47 39.61
C GLU A 222 -5.35 43.23 40.54
N THR A 223 -5.70 42.58 41.66
CA THR A 223 -6.07 43.18 42.94
C THR A 223 -5.71 42.19 44.02
#